data_AF-A0A9X1Q5Z6-F1
#
_entry.id   AF-A0A9X1Q5Z6-F1
#
_cell.length_a   1.000
_cell.length_b   1.000
_cell.length_c   1.000
_cell.angle_alpha   90.00
_cell.angle_beta   90.00
_cell.angle_gamma   90.00
#
_symmetry.space_group_name_H-M   'P 1'
#
loop_
_entity.id
_entity.type
_entity.pdbx_description
1 polymer ?
#
loop_
_entity_poly.entity_id
_entity_poly.type
_entity_poly.pdbx_seq_one_letter_code
_entity_poly.pdbx_strand_id
1 'polypeptide(L)' 'MTTQLPSGFDTWLLDCVPATGCDICAANWRQLLARKQLGDIAQAVRHATEIRDHTSGVHERP' A
#
# COMPACT_ATOMS: atom_id res chain seq x y z
N MET A 1 -1.83 -15.44 -20.67
CA MET A 1 -3.18 -15.03 -20.24
C MET A 1 -3.02 -14.09 -19.05
N THR A 2 -3.15 -12.78 -19.25
CA THR A 2 -3.18 -11.82 -18.16
C THR A 2 -4.64 -11.53 -17.84
N THR A 3 -5.13 -12.11 -16.75
CA THR A 3 -6.42 -11.76 -16.16
C THR A 3 -6.31 -10.31 -15.68
N GLN A 4 -6.71 -9.37 -16.54
CA GLN A 4 -6.78 -7.97 -16.15
C GLN A 4 -7.95 -7.86 -15.17
N LEU A 5 -7.63 -7.59 -13.90
CA LEU A 5 -8.65 -7.31 -12.89
C LEU A 5 -9.50 -6.12 -13.36
N PRO A 6 -10.80 -6.06 -13.01
CA PRO A 6 -11.60 -4.88 -13.28
C PRO A 6 -10.90 -3.67 -12.66
N SER A 7 -10.76 -2.57 -13.39
CA SER A 7 -9.94 -1.40 -13.02
C SER A 7 -10.28 -0.75 -11.67
N GLY A 8 -11.39 -1.12 -11.03
CA GLY A 8 -11.73 -0.74 -9.65
C GLY A 8 -11.12 -1.63 -8.56
N PHE A 9 -10.77 -2.89 -8.88
CA PHE A 9 -10.12 -3.82 -7.95
C PHE A 9 -8.66 -3.44 -7.65
N ASP A 10 -7.97 -2.77 -8.57
CA ASP A 10 -6.61 -2.31 -8.29
C ASP A 10 -6.62 -1.07 -7.38
N THR A 11 -7.67 -0.25 -7.45
CA THR A 11 -7.75 1.00 -6.68
C THR A 11 -7.90 0.75 -5.19
N TRP A 12 -8.79 -0.17 -4.76
CA TRP A 12 -8.95 -0.48 -3.33
C TRP A 12 -7.73 -1.20 -2.73
N LEU A 13 -7.00 -2.00 -3.52
CA LEU A 13 -5.79 -2.67 -3.06
C LEU A 13 -4.66 -1.69 -2.74
N LEU A 14 -4.65 -0.55 -3.44
CA LEU A 14 -3.65 0.51 -3.31
C LEU A 14 -4.11 1.64 -2.39
N ASP A 15 -5.36 1.62 -1.94
CA ASP A 15 -5.91 2.60 -1.02
C ASP A 15 -5.50 2.26 0.42
N CYS A 16 -4.63 3.09 0.99
CA CYS A 16 -4.19 2.96 2.38
C CYS A 16 -3.69 4.31 2.89
N VAL A 17 -3.71 4.47 4.22
CA VAL A 17 -3.22 5.68 4.89
C VAL A 17 -2.10 5.28 5.85
N PRO A 18 -0.87 5.81 5.68
CA PRO A 18 0.21 5.57 6.62
C PRO A 18 -0.06 6.29 7.95
N ALA A 19 0.34 5.67 9.07
CA ALA A 19 0.29 6.32 10.36
C ALA A 19 1.22 7.54 10.42
N THR A 20 0.67 8.68 10.86
CA THR A 20 1.42 9.94 11.01
C THR A 20 2.55 9.78 12.01
N GLY A 21 3.77 10.18 11.63
CA GLY A 21 4.95 10.13 12.50
C GLY A 21 5.61 8.75 12.59
N CYS A 22 5.13 7.74 11.86
CA CYS A 22 5.76 6.42 11.83
C CYS A 22 6.71 6.28 10.62
N ASP A 23 8.00 6.12 10.89
CA ASP A 23 9.03 6.01 9.84
C ASP A 23 8.82 4.80 8.92
N ILE A 24 8.33 3.68 9.48
CA ILE A 24 8.06 2.44 8.73
C ILE A 24 6.90 2.67 7.75
N CYS A 25 5.80 3.26 8.21
CA CYS A 25 4.66 3.59 7.34
C CYS A 25 5.07 4.61 6.27
N ALA A 26 5.87 5.63 6.63
CA ALA A 26 6.36 6.63 5.67
C ALA A 26 7.33 6.07 4.63
N ALA A 27 8.16 5.09 5.00
CA ALA A 27 9.06 4.40 4.07
C ALA A 27 8.29 3.56 3.06
N ASN A 28 7.33 2.75 3.55
CA ASN A 28 6.47 1.95 2.67
C ASN A 28 5.61 2.82 1.77
N TRP A 29 5.12 3.96 2.26
CA TRP A 29 4.35 4.91 1.44
C TRP A 29 5.16 5.45 0.26
N ARG A 30 6.42 5.84 0.50
CA ARG A 30 7.34 6.29 -0.56
C ARG A 30 7.57 5.20 -1.61
N GLN A 31 7.78 3.94 -1.18
CA GLN A 31 7.95 2.82 -2.09
C GLN A 31 6.68 2.53 -2.89
N LEU A 32 5.50 2.55 -2.26
CA LEU A 32 4.21 2.41 -2.92
C LEU A 32 4.05 3.41 -4.06
N LEU A 33 4.31 4.69 -3.81
CA LEU A 33 4.19 5.74 -4.83
C LEU A 33 5.18 5.53 -5.98
N ALA A 34 6.42 5.15 -5.68
CA ALA A 34 7.42 4.84 -6.70
C ALA A 34 7.00 3.66 -7.59
N ARG A 35 6.46 2.58 -6.99
CA ARG A 35 5.98 1.41 -7.75
C ARG A 35 4.75 1.73 -8.59
N LYS A 36 3.83 2.57 -8.09
CA LYS A 36 2.69 3.08 -8.88
C LYS A 36 3.16 3.86 -10.11
N GLN A 37 4.16 4.72 -9.97
CA GLN A 37 4.73 5.48 -11.09
C GLN A 37 5.40 4.58 -12.14
N LEU A 38 6.00 3.47 -11.72
CA LEU A 38 6.62 2.48 -12.60
C LEU A 38 5.62 1.48 -13.22
N GLY A 39 4.33 1.53 -12.84
CA GLY A 39 3.33 0.55 -13.25
C GLY A 39 3.51 -0.84 -12.62
N ASP A 40 4.36 -0.96 -11.59
CA ASP A 40 4.61 -2.21 -10.86
C ASP A 40 3.53 -2.40 -9.79
N ILE A 41 2.33 -2.80 -10.25
CA ILE A 41 1.15 -2.95 -9.39
C ILE A 41 1.36 -3.99 -8.30
N ALA A 42 2.02 -5.11 -8.61
CA ALA A 42 2.26 -6.18 -7.63
C ALA A 42 3.06 -5.66 -6.42
N GLN A 43 4.13 -4.92 -6.66
CA GLN A 43 4.92 -4.34 -5.56
C GLN A 43 4.20 -3.17 -4.88
N ALA A 44 3.42 -2.39 -5.62
CA ALA A 44 2.60 -1.35 -5.02
C ALA A 44 1.56 -1.94 -4.03
N VAL A 45 0.90 -3.05 -4.40
CA VAL A 45 -0.04 -3.77 -3.52
C VAL A 45 0.66 -4.37 -2.30
N ARG A 46 1.89 -4.88 -2.48
CA ARG A 46 2.70 -5.38 -1.35
C ARG A 46 2.92 -4.28 -0.32
N HIS A 47 3.39 -3.10 -0.74
CA HIS A 47 3.64 -1.98 0.18
C HIS A 47 2.34 -1.42 0.78
N ALA A 48 1.24 -1.40 0.04
CA ALA A 48 -0.07 -1.02 0.59
C ALA A 48 -0.52 -1.97 1.70
N THR A 49 -0.27 -3.26 1.54
CA THR A 49 -0.57 -4.29 2.56
C THR A 49 0.32 -4.12 3.79
N GLU A 50 1.63 -3.89 3.61
CA GLU A 50 2.56 -3.64 4.72
C GLU A 50 2.15 -2.41 5.55
N ILE A 51 1.63 -1.35 4.91
CA ILE A 51 1.11 -0.17 5.61
C ILE A 51 -0.13 -0.53 6.43
N ARG A 52 -1.11 -1.21 5.83
CA ARG A 52 -2.35 -1.62 6.52
C ARG A 52 -2.03 -2.50 7.74
N ASP A 53 -1.21 -3.53 7.56
CA ASP A 53 -0.86 -4.47 8.62
C ASP A 53 -0.09 -3.79 9.76
N HIS A 54 0.85 -2.89 9.45
CA HIS A 54 1.59 -2.16 10.47
C HIS A 54 0.70 -1.15 11.22
N THR A 55 -0.13 -0.39 10.50
CA THR A 55 -1.10 0.52 11.12
C THR A 55 -2.01 -0.23 12.08
N SER A 56 -2.60 -1.34 11.65
CA SER A 56 -3.49 -2.14 12.49
C SER A 56 -2.79 -2.84 13.65
N GLY A 57 -1.57 -3.35 13.44
CA GLY A 57 -0.84 -4.05 14.49
C GLY A 57 -0.24 -3.14 15.57
N VAL A 58 0.13 -1.91 15.21
CA VAL A 58 0.93 -1.02 16.08
C VAL A 58 0.17 0.24 16.50
N HIS A 59 -0.67 0.81 15.63
CA HIS A 59 -1.25 2.14 15.81
C HIS A 59 -2.76 2.14 16.12
N GLU A 60 -3.46 1.02 15.93
CA GLU A 60 -4.90 0.90 16.25
C GLU A 60 -5.20 0.49 17.70
N ARG A 61 -4.18 0.38 18.56
CA ARG A 61 -4.37 0.20 20.01
C ARG A 61 -4.45 1.57 20.70
N PRO A 62 -5.43 1.76 21.62
CA PRO A 62 -5.63 3.03 22.34
C PRO A 62 -4.46 3.37 23.27
#